data_AF-A0A7Y3MJY6-F1
#
_entry.id   AF-A0A7Y3MJY6-F1
#
_cell.length_a   1.000
_cell.length_b   1.000
_cell.length_c   1.000
_cell.angle_alpha   90.00
_cell.angle_beta   90.00
_cell.angle_gamma   90.00
#
_symmetry.space_group_name_H-M   'P 1'
#
loop_
_entity.id
_entity.type
_entity.pdbx_description
1 polymer ?
#
loop_
_entity_poly.entity_id
_entity_poly.type
_entity_poly.pdbx_seq_one_letter_code
_entity_poly.pdbx_strand_id
1 'polypeptide(L)'
;MNIDNHIHELLFQHDCVIVPGLGGFVANYQSAYFNPSLQIFYPPNKKVAFNADLKENDGLLAKHVSNKNDCSYDEANEHISEFVNAALETLKADKIVEINKVGVLRYNKDENIEFNPGNESNFLLSSFGMSPVQAPAIRRTSTEKTLIAQPEP
;
A
#
# COMPACT_ATOMS: atom_id res chain seq x y z
N MET A 1 -16.18 14.22 7.64
CA MET A 1 -15.85 12.82 7.97
C MET A 1 -14.63 12.42 7.14
N ASN A 2 -13.62 11.76 7.73
CA ASN A 2 -12.36 11.46 7.01
C ASN A 2 -12.42 10.06 6.38
N ILE A 3 -12.92 9.99 5.15
CA ILE A 3 -13.06 8.74 4.40
C ILE A 3 -11.70 8.06 4.14
N ASP A 4 -10.64 8.86 4.00
CA ASP A 4 -9.24 8.42 3.90
C ASP A 4 -8.82 7.49 5.05
N ASN A 5 -9.19 7.82 6.29
CA ASN A 5 -8.86 6.99 7.45
C ASN A 5 -9.58 5.64 7.43
N HIS A 6 -10.84 5.62 6.98
CA HIS A 6 -11.59 4.37 6.86
C HIS A 6 -11.01 3.45 5.77
N ILE A 7 -10.58 4.03 4.64
CA ILE A 7 -9.87 3.27 3.60
C ILE A 7 -8.57 2.68 4.18
N HIS A 8 -7.80 3.49 4.90
CA HIS A 8 -6.57 3.06 5.54
C HIS A 8 -6.80 1.91 6.55
N GLU A 9 -7.81 2.01 7.42
CA GLU A 9 -8.16 0.96 8.37
C GLU A 9 -8.60 -0.34 7.67
N LEU A 10 -9.43 -0.24 6.63
CA LEU A 10 -9.93 -1.39 5.90
C LEU A 10 -8.83 -2.13 5.13
N LEU A 11 -7.81 -1.45 4.62
CA LEU A 11 -6.70 -2.08 3.90
C LEU A 11 -5.84 -3.01 4.77
N PHE A 12 -5.87 -2.86 6.10
CA PHE A 12 -5.25 -3.84 7.01
C PHE A 12 -6.04 -5.15 7.11
N GLN A 13 -7.36 -5.07 6.94
CA GLN A 13 -8.27 -6.20 7.17
C GLN A 13 -8.68 -6.88 5.86
N HIS A 14 -8.67 -6.15 4.75
CA HIS A 14 -9.17 -6.59 3.45
C HIS A 14 -8.13 -6.34 2.36
N ASP A 15 -8.15 -7.20 1.35
CA ASP A 15 -7.27 -7.08 0.18
C ASP A 15 -7.90 -6.21 -0.93
N CYS A 16 -9.20 -5.92 -0.85
CA CYS A 16 -9.90 -5.03 -1.78
C CYS A 16 -10.79 -4.08 -0.97
N VAL A 17 -10.68 -2.78 -1.24
CA VAL A 17 -11.51 -1.73 -0.65
C VAL A 17 -12.04 -0.85 -1.78
N ILE A 18 -13.35 -0.90 -2.01
CA ILE A 18 -14.00 -0.15 -3.09
C ILE A 18 -14.52 1.17 -2.54
N VAL A 19 -14.25 2.25 -3.29
CA VAL A 19 -14.79 3.60 -3.08
C VAL A 19 -15.79 3.87 -4.21
N PRO A 20 -17.11 3.70 -3.96
CA PRO A 20 -18.14 3.86 -4.98
C PRO A 20 -18.03 5.20 -5.71
N GLY A 21 -17.98 5.17 -7.04
CA GLY A 21 -17.84 6.37 -7.88
C GLY A 21 -16.41 6.85 -8.13
N LEU A 22 -15.41 6.34 -7.39
CA LEU A 22 -13.99 6.65 -7.62
C LEU A 22 -13.23 5.45 -8.22
N GLY A 23 -13.30 4.28 -7.57
CA GLY A 23 -12.56 3.07 -7.95
C GLY A 23 -12.26 2.20 -6.73
N GLY A 24 -11.39 1.19 -6.89
CA GLY A 24 -11.02 0.24 -5.84
C GLY A 24 -9.51 0.17 -5.56
N PHE A 25 -9.16 0.13 -4.29
CA PHE A 25 -7.80 -0.14 -3.82
C PHE A 25 -7.62 -1.65 -3.62
N VAL A 26 -6.60 -2.20 -4.27
CA VAL A 26 -6.27 -3.63 -4.21
C VAL A 26 -4.89 -3.80 -3.58
N ALA A 27 -4.85 -4.42 -2.41
CA ALA A 27 -3.64 -4.71 -1.67
C ALA A 27 -3.18 -6.15 -1.95
N ASN A 28 -2.05 -6.28 -2.63
CA ASN A 28 -1.47 -7.57 -2.98
C ASN A 28 -0.27 -7.89 -2.08
N TYR A 29 -0.19 -9.12 -1.59
CA TYR A 29 0.98 -9.57 -0.85
C TYR A 29 2.24 -9.55 -1.73
N GLN A 30 3.32 -9.02 -1.17
CA GLN A 30 4.65 -9.03 -1.74
C GLN A 30 5.62 -9.66 -0.72
N SER A 31 6.28 -10.75 -1.12
CA SER A 31 7.31 -11.39 -0.30
C SER A 31 8.47 -10.45 0.00
N ALA A 32 9.20 -10.74 1.09
CA ALA A 32 10.47 -10.08 1.39
C ALA A 32 11.41 -10.16 0.18
N TYR A 33 12.12 -9.07 -0.08
CA TYR A 33 13.01 -8.98 -1.24
C TYR A 33 14.27 -8.20 -0.92
N PHE A 34 15.33 -8.50 -1.65
CA PHE A 34 16.58 -7.75 -1.61
C PHE A 34 16.58 -6.70 -2.72
N ASN A 35 16.92 -5.46 -2.38
CA ASN A 35 17.20 -4.40 -3.35
C ASN A 35 18.73 -4.34 -3.56
N PRO A 36 19.26 -4.80 -4.71
CA PRO A 36 20.71 -4.83 -4.96
C PRO A 36 21.31 -3.44 -5.08
N SER A 37 20.58 -2.46 -5.62
CA SER A 37 21.08 -1.09 -5.77
C SER A 37 21.28 -0.40 -4.43
N LEU A 38 20.39 -0.67 -3.47
CA LEU A 38 20.46 -0.11 -2.12
C LEU A 38 21.20 -1.01 -1.12
N GLN A 39 21.44 -2.29 -1.47
CA GLN A 39 21.97 -3.31 -0.57
C GLN A 39 21.11 -3.45 0.72
N ILE A 40 19.79 -3.50 0.55
CA ILE A 40 18.81 -3.56 1.65
C ILE A 40 17.85 -4.74 1.45
N PHE A 41 17.58 -5.49 2.50
CA PHE A 41 16.44 -6.40 2.58
C PHE A 41 15.21 -5.66 3.06
N TYR A 42 14.13 -5.73 2.27
CA TYR A 42 12.81 -5.25 2.64
C TYR A 42 11.98 -6.40 3.20
N PRO A 43 11.21 -6.17 4.29
CA PRO A 43 10.31 -7.17 4.82
C PRO A 43 9.16 -7.46 3.85
N PRO A 44 8.41 -8.56 4.06
CA PRO A 44 7.19 -8.79 3.30
C PRO A 44 6.20 -7.66 3.56
N ASN A 45 5.48 -7.25 2.53
CA ASN A 45 4.51 -6.15 2.63
C ASN A 45 3.26 -6.41 1.80
N LYS A 46 2.27 -5.53 1.93
CA LYS A 46 1.14 -5.45 1.00
C LYS A 46 1.34 -4.25 0.06
N LYS A 47 1.51 -4.52 -1.23
CA LYS A 47 1.58 -3.50 -2.28
C LYS A 47 0.17 -3.10 -2.69
N VAL A 48 -0.19 -1.84 -2.47
CA VAL A 48 -1.49 -1.30 -2.87
C VAL A 48 -1.41 -0.81 -4.32
N ALA A 49 -2.42 -1.19 -5.10
CA ALA A 49 -2.71 -0.68 -6.43
C ALA A 49 -4.12 -0.08 -6.45
N PHE A 50 -4.42 0.75 -7.45
CA PHE A 50 -5.74 1.32 -7.66
C PHE A 50 -6.28 0.89 -9.01
N ASN A 51 -7.57 0.58 -9.05
CA ASN A 51 -8.29 0.28 -10.28
C ASN A 51 -9.57 1.14 -10.35
N ALA A 52 -9.61 2.05 -11.33
CA ALA A 52 -10.75 2.95 -11.54
C ALA A 52 -12.02 2.23 -12.04
N ASP A 53 -11.89 1.03 -12.62
CA ASP A 53 -13.03 0.25 -13.13
C ASP A 53 -13.79 -0.49 -12.02
N LEU A 54 -13.18 -0.65 -10.84
CA LEU A 54 -13.83 -1.23 -9.66
C LEU A 54 -14.80 -0.23 -9.05
N LYS A 55 -15.99 -0.12 -9.63
CA LYS A 55 -17.05 0.81 -9.19
C LYS A 55 -18.24 0.13 -8.51
N GLU A 56 -18.28 -1.20 -8.50
CA GLU A 56 -19.36 -1.95 -7.87
C GLU A 56 -19.32 -1.79 -6.35
N ASN A 57 -20.37 -1.18 -5.79
CA ASN A 57 -20.48 -0.96 -4.36
C ASN A 57 -20.79 -2.30 -3.66
N ASP A 58 -19.76 -2.91 -3.05
CA ASP A 58 -19.89 -4.10 -2.21
C ASP A 58 -20.42 -3.78 -0.80
N GLY A 59 -20.64 -2.50 -0.50
CA GLY A 59 -21.11 -2.00 0.79
C GLY A 59 -20.08 -2.03 1.91
N LEU A 60 -18.83 -2.45 1.64
CA LEU A 60 -17.81 -2.62 2.68
C LEU A 60 -17.46 -1.29 3.34
N LEU A 61 -17.12 -0.29 2.53
CA LEU A 61 -16.73 1.04 3.02
C LEU A 61 -17.90 1.73 3.74
N ALA A 62 -19.07 1.77 3.11
CA ALA A 62 -20.27 2.40 3.67
C ALA A 62 -20.69 1.78 5.01
N LYS A 63 -20.62 0.44 5.12
CA LYS A 63 -20.91 -0.26 6.38
C LYS A 63 -19.88 0.06 7.46
N HIS A 64 -18.61 0.13 7.11
CA HIS A 64 -17.55 0.46 8.07
C HIS A 64 -17.69 1.90 8.60
N VAL A 65 -17.94 2.85 7.69
CA VAL A 65 -18.23 4.26 7.97
C VAL A 65 -19.45 4.39 8.90
N SER A 66 -20.57 3.76 8.55
CA SER A 66 -21.80 3.75 9.36
C SER A 66 -21.56 3.23 10.78
N ASN A 67 -20.84 2.11 10.92
CA ASN A 67 -20.58 1.51 12.22
C ASN A 67 -19.60 2.32 13.09
N LYS A 68 -18.57 2.92 12.50
CA LYS A 68 -17.54 3.66 13.25
C LYS A 68 -18.00 5.05 13.70
N ASN A 69 -18.96 5.62 12.99
CA ASN A 69 -19.40 7.00 13.19
C ASN A 69 -20.84 7.10 13.72
N ASP A 70 -21.46 5.96 14.05
CA ASP A 70 -22.84 5.89 14.55
C ASP A 70 -23.83 6.67 13.66
N CYS A 71 -23.65 6.57 12.34
CA CYS A 71 -24.55 7.18 11.35
C CYS A 71 -25.31 6.11 10.55
N SER A 72 -26.41 6.50 9.92
CA SER A 72 -27.15 5.59 9.05
C SER A 72 -26.34 5.21 7.81
N TYR A 73 -26.70 4.09 7.19
CA TYR A 73 -26.06 3.65 5.94
C TYR A 73 -26.25 4.67 4.80
N ASP A 74 -27.36 5.40 4.80
CA ASP A 74 -27.64 6.44 3.80
C ASP A 74 -26.71 7.65 3.98
N GLU A 75 -26.60 8.16 5.21
CA GLU A 75 -25.65 9.24 5.57
C GLU A 75 -24.21 8.85 5.26
N ALA A 76 -23.83 7.60 5.52
CA ALA A 76 -22.52 7.07 5.17
C ALA A 76 -22.25 7.13 3.66
N ASN A 77 -23.22 6.78 2.81
CA ASN A 77 -23.08 6.88 1.36
C ASN A 77 -23.06 8.34 0.88
N GLU A 78 -23.81 9.23 1.53
CA GLU A 78 -23.77 10.66 1.23
C GLU A 78 -22.36 11.22 1.46
N HIS A 79 -21.77 10.96 2.62
CA HIS A 79 -20.40 11.40 2.93
C HIS A 79 -19.34 10.81 2.00
N ILE A 80 -19.48 9.53 1.61
CA ILE A 80 -18.58 8.92 0.63
C ILE A 80 -18.73 9.64 -0.72
N SER A 81 -19.96 9.93 -1.15
CA SER A 81 -20.23 10.60 -2.42
C SER A 81 -19.69 12.03 -2.43
N GLU A 82 -19.85 12.77 -1.34
CA GLU A 82 -19.27 14.11 -1.16
C GLU A 82 -17.74 14.07 -1.29
N PHE A 83 -17.09 13.11 -0.62
CA PHE A 83 -15.64 12.91 -0.71
C PHE A 83 -15.19 12.61 -2.14
N VAL A 84 -15.90 11.72 -2.84
CA VAL A 84 -15.59 11.36 -4.23
C VAL A 84 -15.77 12.55 -5.17
N ASN A 85 -16.84 13.32 -5.01
CA ASN A 85 -17.06 14.52 -5.81
C ASN A 85 -15.92 15.53 -5.64
N ALA A 86 -15.53 15.83 -4.39
CA ALA A 86 -14.42 16.73 -4.09
C ALA A 86 -13.08 16.22 -4.67
N ALA A 87 -12.84 14.91 -4.59
CA ALA A 87 -11.66 14.28 -5.18
C ALA A 87 -11.65 14.41 -6.70
N LEU A 88 -12.76 14.09 -7.37
CA LEU A 88 -12.89 14.20 -8.82
C LEU A 88 -12.77 15.65 -9.31
N GLU A 89 -13.33 16.63 -8.60
CA GLU A 89 -13.15 18.05 -8.91
C GLU A 89 -11.70 18.49 -8.78
N THR A 90 -11.00 18.01 -7.75
CA THR A 90 -9.57 18.28 -7.56
C THR A 90 -8.73 17.68 -8.68
N LEU A 91 -8.99 16.42 -9.05
CA LEU A 91 -8.32 15.76 -10.16
C LEU A 91 -8.54 16.50 -11.48
N LYS A 92 -9.79 16.92 -11.78
CA LYS A 92 -10.13 17.70 -12.98
C LYS A 92 -9.42 19.05 -13.06
N ALA A 93 -9.05 19.63 -11.92
CA ALA A 93 -8.26 20.86 -11.86
C ALA A 93 -6.75 20.63 -12.10
N ASP A 94 -6.37 19.45 -12.63
CA ASP A 94 -4.99 18.98 -12.80
C ASP A 94 -4.20 18.96 -11.47
N LYS A 95 -4.92 18.80 -10.36
CA LYS A 95 -4.32 18.71 -9.02
C LYS A 95 -4.23 17.27 -8.56
N ILE A 96 -3.43 17.12 -7.53
CA ILE A 96 -3.16 15.86 -6.86
C ILE A 96 -4.18 15.68 -5.72
N VAL A 97 -4.71 14.47 -5.58
CA VAL A 97 -5.55 14.07 -4.43
C VAL A 97 -4.74 13.14 -3.55
N GLU A 98 -4.52 13.55 -2.29
CA GLU A 98 -3.86 12.73 -1.29
C GLU A 98 -4.87 11.91 -0.50
N ILE A 99 -4.65 10.59 -0.46
CA ILE A 99 -5.37 9.66 0.42
C ILE A 99 -4.44 9.34 1.58
N ASN A 100 -4.71 9.96 2.72
CA ASN A 100 -3.88 9.90 3.92
C ASN A 100 -3.43 8.46 4.25
N LYS A 101 -2.12 8.26 4.41
CA LYS A 101 -1.47 6.97 4.70
C LYS A 101 -1.69 5.84 3.69
N VAL A 102 -2.35 6.09 2.56
CA VAL A 102 -2.59 5.11 1.50
C VAL A 102 -1.77 5.45 0.26
N GLY A 103 -1.84 6.70 -0.20
CA GLY A 103 -1.10 7.17 -1.37
C GLY A 103 -1.77 8.34 -2.05
N VAL A 104 -1.44 8.54 -3.32
CA VAL A 104 -1.74 9.75 -4.07
C VAL A 104 -2.36 9.40 -5.41
N LEU A 105 -3.45 10.10 -5.77
CA LEU A 105 -4.14 9.98 -7.06
C LEU A 105 -3.89 11.23 -7.91
N ARG A 106 -3.70 11.05 -9.22
CA ARG A 106 -3.59 12.13 -10.21
C ARG A 106 -4.06 11.64 -11.58
N TYR A 107 -4.43 12.54 -12.48
CA TYR A 107 -4.58 12.15 -13.89
C TYR A 107 -3.21 12.00 -14.56
N ASN A 108 -3.10 11.01 -15.43
CA ASN A 108 -1.99 10.90 -16.36
C ASN A 108 -2.29 11.66 -17.67
N LYS A 109 -1.37 11.61 -18.63
CA LYS A 109 -1.49 12.29 -19.93
C LYS A 109 -2.67 11.79 -20.78
N ASP A 110 -3.15 10.59 -20.49
CA ASP A 110 -4.27 9.93 -21.17
C ASP A 110 -5.59 10.07 -20.40
N GLU A 111 -5.67 11.02 -19.45
CA GLU A 111 -6.83 11.29 -18.60
C GLU A 111 -7.29 10.09 -17.73
N ASN A 112 -6.40 9.13 -17.50
CA ASN A 112 -6.65 8.01 -16.59
C ASN A 112 -6.11 8.32 -15.19
N ILE A 113 -6.80 7.83 -14.16
CA ILE A 113 -6.36 8.01 -12.77
C ILE A 113 -5.14 7.10 -12.53
N GLU A 114 -4.00 7.72 -12.30
CA GLU A 114 -2.78 7.07 -11.83
C GLU A 114 -2.69 7.15 -10.31
N PHE A 115 -2.26 6.04 -9.70
CA PHE A 115 -2.07 5.94 -8.26
C PHE A 115 -0.61 5.69 -7.91
N ASN A 116 -0.10 6.50 -6.99
CA ASN A 116 1.23 6.37 -6.40
C ASN A 116 1.05 5.95 -4.93
N PRO A 117 1.40 4.70 -4.55
CA PRO A 117 1.27 4.26 -3.17
C PRO A 117 2.18 5.06 -2.23
N GLY A 118 1.69 5.34 -1.03
CA GLY A 118 2.48 5.94 0.04
C GLY A 118 3.50 4.94 0.60
N ASN A 119 4.64 5.45 1.09
CA ASN A 119 5.70 4.62 1.67
C ASN A 119 5.58 4.44 3.20
N GLU A 120 4.58 5.06 3.83
CA GLU A 120 4.50 5.16 5.29
C GLU A 120 3.87 3.92 5.94
N SER A 121 3.04 3.17 5.22
CA SER A 121 2.22 2.10 5.80
C SER A 121 2.51 0.75 5.14
N ASN A 122 2.88 -0.24 5.94
CA ASN A 122 2.83 -1.64 5.54
C ASN A 122 1.51 -2.26 6.02
N PHE A 123 0.56 -2.48 5.09
CA PHE A 123 -0.75 -3.05 5.40
C PHE A 123 -0.71 -4.55 5.76
N LEU A 124 0.47 -5.18 5.70
CA LEU A 124 0.65 -6.55 6.14
C LEU A 124 0.90 -6.62 7.65
N LEU A 125 -0.15 -6.95 8.42
CA LEU A 125 -0.09 -7.06 9.88
C LEU A 125 0.98 -8.04 10.39
N SER A 126 1.22 -9.15 9.67
CA SER A 126 2.25 -10.14 10.06
C SER A 126 3.68 -9.60 9.99
N SER A 127 3.89 -8.49 9.27
CA SER A 127 5.18 -7.80 9.17
C SER A 127 5.23 -6.54 10.03
N PHE A 128 4.26 -6.32 10.90
CA PHE A 128 4.24 -5.17 11.80
C PHE A 128 5.53 -5.12 12.65
N GLY A 129 6.15 -3.94 12.70
CA GLY A 129 7.41 -3.73 13.41
C GLY A 129 8.66 -4.23 12.68
N MET A 130 8.53 -4.86 11.51
CA MET A 130 9.69 -5.19 10.69
C MET A 130 10.18 -3.95 9.94
N SER A 131 11.49 -3.71 10.01
CA SER A 131 12.16 -2.61 9.31
C SER A 131 13.11 -3.15 8.23
N PRO A 132 13.39 -2.36 7.18
CA PRO A 132 14.40 -2.72 6.22
C PRO A 132 15.76 -2.93 6.90
N VAL A 133 16.49 -3.96 6.48
CA VAL A 133 17.79 -4.34 7.06
C VAL A 133 18.88 -4.13 6.02
N GLN A 134 19.93 -3.39 6.37
CA GLN A 134 21.07 -3.18 5.49
C GLN A 134 21.93 -4.44 5.42
N ALA A 135 22.30 -4.83 4.20
CA ALA A 135 23.07 -6.04 3.92
C ALA A 135 24.23 -5.73 2.97
N PRO A 136 25.33 -5.17 3.49
CA PRO A 136 26.52 -4.89 2.69
C PRO A 136 27.17 -6.18 2.20
N ALA A 137 27.79 -6.12 1.02
CA ALA A 137 28.47 -7.26 0.41
C ALA A 137 29.57 -7.83 1.32
N ILE A 138 29.52 -9.14 1.57
CA ILE A 138 30.53 -9.86 2.36
C ILE A 138 31.74 -10.14 1.46
N ARG A 139 32.90 -9.55 1.80
CA ARG A 139 34.18 -9.94 1.22
C ARG A 139 34.74 -11.13 1.98
N ARG A 140 34.69 -12.33 1.38
CA ARG A 140 35.34 -13.52 1.96
C ARG A 140 36.84 -13.47 1.67
N THR A 141 37.66 -13.48 2.71
CA THR A 141 39.10 -13.76 2.59
C THR A 141 39.29 -15.27 2.58
N SER A 142 39.86 -15.80 1.51
CA SER A 142 40.25 -17.21 1.41
C SER A 142 41.31 -17.50 2.46
N THR A 143 40.93 -18.08 3.60
CA THR A 143 41.90 -18.68 4.51
C THR A 143 42.05 -20.14 4.09
N GLU A 144 42.79 -20.38 3.01
CA GLU A 144 43.30 -21.72 2.72
C GLU A 144 44.31 -22.06 3.81
N LYS A 145 43.85 -22.74 4.86
CA LYS A 145 44.76 -23.53 5.70
C LYS A 145 45.17 -24.73 4.86
N THR A 146 46.24 -24.58 4.08
CA THR A 146 46.98 -25.70 3.53
C THR A 146 47.44 -26.55 4.71
N LEU A 147 46.76 -27.69 4.92
CA LEU A 147 47.27 -28.76 5.75
C LEU A 147 48.51 -29.31 5.02
N ILE A 148 49.68 -28.78 5.35
CA ILE A 148 50.96 -29.38 4.99
C ILE A 148 51.01 -30.75 5.64
N ALA A 149 50.71 -31.80 4.85
CA ALA A 149 50.99 -33.17 5.22
C ALA A 149 52.51 -33.30 5.40
N GLN A 150 52.95 -33.60 6.63
CA GLN A 150 54.34 -33.97 6.87
C GLN A 150 54.57 -35.38 6.32
N PRO A 151 55.65 -35.64 5.56
CA PRO A 151 55.98 -37.00 5.16
C PRO A 151 56.34 -37.83 6.40
N GLU A 152 55.68 -38.97 6.56
CA GLU A 152 55.98 -39.97 7.59
C GLU A 152 57.40 -40.56 7.41
N PRO A 153 58.07 -40.96 8.50
CA PRO A 153 59.49 -41.34 8.54
C PRO A 153 59.84 -42.67 7.85
#